data_AF-A0A0A8GWA7-F1
#
_entry.id   AF-A0A0A8GWA7-F1
#
_cell.length_a   1.000
_cell.length_b   1.000
_cell.length_c   1.000
_cell.angle_alpha   90.00
_cell.angle_beta   90.00
_cell.angle_gamma   90.00
#
_symmetry.space_group_name_H-M   'P 1'
#
loop_
_entity.id
_entity.type
_entity.pdbx_description
1 polymer ?
#
loop_
_entity_poly.entity_id
_entity_poly.type
_entity_poly.pdbx_seq_one_letter_code
_entity_poly.pdbx_strand_id
1 'polypeptide(L)'
;MKKIFILLAFCSLAFSTQCEKKIEQIQKEITYAKNYNHHQKVLNLELVLKEVQANCAKDPYYYDKKLEAKKLKEQEIEKIEQELKELKKQKDYMSKAEYKSKKETLKNKKEKIKKEIEEYLDNL
;
A
#
# COMPACT_ATOMS: atom_id res chain seq x y z
N MET A 1 -3.35 15.08 55.81
CA MET A 1 -3.28 16.06 54.70
C MET A 1 -2.29 15.57 53.67
N LYS A 2 -2.67 15.62 52.37
CA LYS A 2 -1.79 15.87 51.20
C LYS A 2 -0.68 14.82 50.93
N LYS A 3 -0.55 14.15 49.77
CA LYS A 3 -1.01 14.38 48.40
C LYS A 3 -0.97 13.04 47.66
N ILE A 4 -2.08 12.62 47.06
CA ILE A 4 -2.09 11.56 46.05
C ILE A 4 -1.60 12.21 44.75
N PHE A 5 -0.34 11.93 44.36
CA PHE A 5 0.21 12.31 43.05
C PHE A 5 -0.22 11.23 42.04
N ILE A 6 -1.39 11.41 41.41
CA ILE A 6 -1.75 10.65 40.21
C ILE A 6 -0.95 11.26 39.05
N LEU A 7 0.20 10.66 38.78
CA LEU A 7 0.93 10.83 37.51
C LEU A 7 0.09 10.18 36.41
N LEU A 8 -0.78 10.98 35.80
CA LEU A 8 -1.39 10.68 34.51
C LEU A 8 -0.28 10.65 33.46
N ALA A 9 0.33 9.48 33.28
CA ALA A 9 1.12 9.17 32.10
C ALA A 9 0.17 9.17 30.89
N PHE A 10 0.03 10.32 30.26
CA PHE A 10 -0.52 10.43 28.90
C PHE A 10 0.44 9.67 27.98
N CYS A 11 0.16 8.39 27.74
CA CYS A 11 0.67 7.70 26.56
C CYS A 11 0.06 8.40 25.36
N SER A 12 0.77 9.40 24.83
CA SER A 12 0.54 9.89 23.48
C SER A 12 0.77 8.71 22.54
N LEU A 13 -0.31 8.10 22.08
CA LEU A 13 -0.31 7.20 20.93
C LEU A 13 0.16 8.03 19.74
N ALA A 14 1.47 8.07 19.50
CA ALA A 14 2.02 8.68 18.30
C ALA A 14 1.55 7.82 17.12
N PHE A 15 0.51 8.30 16.43
CA PHE A 15 0.11 7.74 15.15
C PHE A 15 1.17 8.13 14.12
N SER A 16 2.24 7.33 14.04
CA SER A 16 3.29 7.54 13.05
C SER A 16 2.71 7.38 11.65
N THR A 17 2.88 8.39 10.80
CA THR A 17 2.44 8.37 9.40
C THR A 17 3.24 7.34 8.60
N GLN A 18 2.75 6.95 7.42
CA GLN A 18 3.53 6.10 6.51
C GLN A 18 4.82 6.81 6.06
N CYS A 19 4.81 8.14 6.03
CA CYS A 19 6.00 8.95 5.79
C CYS A 19 7.11 8.67 6.81
N GLU A 20 6.80 8.77 8.10
CA GLU A 20 7.78 8.51 9.18
C GLU A 20 8.32 7.07 9.11
N LYS A 21 7.42 6.09 8.93
CA LYS A 21 7.82 4.68 8.82
C LYS A 21 8.74 4.42 7.64
N LYS A 22 8.44 4.98 6.46
CA LYS A 22 9.24 4.77 5.25
C LYS A 22 10.62 5.43 5.38
N ILE A 23 10.69 6.62 5.97
CA ILE A 23 11.95 7.32 6.27
C ILE A 23 12.82 6.49 7.22
N GLU A 24 12.25 6.02 8.34
CA GLU A 24 12.96 5.21 9.33
C GLU A 24 13.48 3.89 8.73
N GLN A 25 12.66 3.21 7.92
CA GLN A 25 13.05 1.99 7.23
C GLN A 25 14.24 2.21 6.29
N ILE A 26 14.20 3.25 5.45
CA ILE A 26 15.30 3.56 4.52
C ILE A 26 16.57 3.92 5.29
N GLN A 27 16.47 4.68 6.38
CA GLN A 27 17.62 5.00 7.23
C GLN A 27 18.26 3.75 7.85
N LYS A 28 17.44 2.78 8.27
CA LYS A 28 17.92 1.48 8.76
C LYS A 28 18.63 0.70 7.65
N GLU A 29 18.08 0.69 6.43
CA GLU A 29 18.72 0.05 5.28
C GLU A 29 20.03 0.73 4.87
N ILE A 30 20.11 2.06 4.93
CA ILE A 30 21.36 2.81 4.71
C ILE A 30 22.40 2.39 5.75
N THR A 31 22.01 2.34 7.02
CA THR A 31 22.91 1.94 8.13
C THR A 31 23.43 0.52 7.90
N TYR A 32 22.54 -0.41 7.54
CA TYR A 32 22.92 -1.76 7.17
C TYR A 32 23.90 -1.74 5.97
N ALA A 33 23.56 -1.07 4.87
CA ALA A 33 24.41 -1.01 3.68
C ALA A 33 25.80 -0.40 3.97
N LYS A 34 25.88 0.61 4.86
CA LYS A 34 27.15 1.18 5.34
C LYS A 34 27.98 0.14 6.10
N ASN A 35 27.36 -0.62 7.01
CA ASN A 35 28.05 -1.64 7.80
C ASN A 35 28.66 -2.77 6.95
N TYR A 36 28.05 -3.10 5.81
CA TYR A 36 28.53 -4.13 4.89
C TYR A 36 29.30 -3.57 3.68
N ASN A 37 29.72 -2.30 3.73
CA ASN A 37 30.50 -1.63 2.67
C ASN A 37 29.84 -1.66 1.27
N HIS A 38 28.52 -1.64 1.21
CA HIS A 38 27.76 -1.60 -0.05
C HIS A 38 27.60 -0.16 -0.55
N HIS A 39 28.69 0.48 -0.96
CA HIS A 39 28.70 1.91 -1.34
C HIS A 39 27.66 2.32 -2.38
N GLN A 40 27.49 1.54 -3.46
CA GLN A 40 26.49 1.83 -4.48
C GLN A 40 25.05 1.77 -3.93
N LYS A 41 24.78 0.78 -3.07
CA LYS A 41 23.48 0.65 -2.42
C LYS A 41 23.19 1.84 -1.50
N VAL A 42 24.20 2.32 -0.77
CA VAL A 42 24.08 3.51 0.08
C VAL A 42 23.68 4.73 -0.73
N LEU A 43 24.39 5.02 -1.84
CA LEU A 43 24.08 6.16 -2.71
C LEU A 43 22.65 6.09 -3.25
N ASN A 44 22.22 4.92 -3.73
CA ASN A 44 20.87 4.72 -4.22
C ASN A 44 19.82 4.94 -3.12
N LEU A 45 20.04 4.38 -1.92
CA LEU A 45 19.12 4.56 -0.80
C LEU A 45 19.07 6.02 -0.31
N GLU A 46 20.18 6.75 -0.36
CA GLU A 46 20.21 8.18 -0.01
C GLU A 46 19.44 9.04 -1.04
N LEU A 47 19.45 8.68 -2.32
CA LEU A 47 18.60 9.30 -3.34
C LEU A 47 17.12 9.02 -3.07
N VAL A 48 16.76 7.76 -2.82
CA VAL A 48 15.38 7.35 -2.47
C VAL A 48 14.91 8.08 -1.21
N LEU A 49 15.78 8.20 -0.19
CA LEU A 49 15.46 8.93 1.04
C LEU A 49 15.09 10.39 0.76
N LYS A 50 15.87 11.08 -0.10
CA LYS A 50 15.57 12.47 -0.48
C LYS A 50 14.23 12.60 -1.19
N GLU A 51 13.90 11.67 -2.08
CA GLU A 51 12.61 11.66 -2.77
C GLU A 51 11.45 11.43 -1.80
N VAL A 52 11.56 10.45 -0.91
CA VAL A 52 10.55 10.18 0.13
C VAL A 52 10.36 11.41 1.02
N GLN A 53 11.44 12.05 1.46
CA GLN A 53 11.39 13.28 2.26
C GLN A 53 10.71 14.42 1.49
N ALA A 54 11.00 14.59 0.20
CA ALA A 54 10.37 15.62 -0.63
C ALA A 54 8.87 15.38 -0.80
N ASN A 55 8.45 14.13 -0.99
CA ASN A 55 7.03 13.77 -1.07
C ASN A 55 6.31 14.02 0.26
N CYS A 56 6.93 13.63 1.37
CA CYS A 56 6.40 13.86 2.71
C CYS A 56 6.36 15.33 3.12
N ALA A 57 7.30 16.14 2.64
CA ALA A 57 7.30 17.58 2.86
C ALA A 57 6.16 18.28 2.09
N LYS A 58 5.79 17.77 0.91
CA LYS A 58 4.63 18.25 0.14
C LYS A 58 3.31 17.86 0.79
N ASP A 59 3.20 16.63 1.27
CA ASP A 59 2.02 16.10 1.94
C ASP A 59 2.43 15.07 3.01
N PRO A 60 2.25 15.36 4.31
CA PRO A 60 2.59 14.43 5.39
C PRO A 60 1.87 13.08 5.31
N TYR A 61 0.74 13.02 4.59
CA TYR A 61 -0.08 11.83 4.40
C TYR A 61 0.07 11.25 3.00
N TYR A 62 1.08 11.66 2.21
CA TYR A 62 1.27 11.21 0.83
C TYR A 62 1.22 9.68 0.72
N TYR A 63 2.02 8.98 1.52
CA TYR A 63 2.08 7.51 1.51
C TYR A 63 0.88 6.85 2.20
N ASP A 64 0.22 7.53 3.14
CA ASP A 64 -1.03 7.05 3.75
C ASP A 64 -2.17 7.02 2.72
N LYS A 65 -2.37 8.11 1.98
CA LYS A 65 -3.33 8.21 0.87
C LYS A 65 -3.00 7.19 -0.22
N LYS A 66 -1.71 7.04 -0.53
CA LYS A 66 -1.22 6.05 -1.51
C LYS A 66 -1.59 4.62 -1.08
N LEU A 67 -1.39 4.30 0.20
CA LEU A 67 -1.74 3.01 0.77
C LEU A 67 -3.26 2.77 0.81
N GLU A 68 -4.05 3.79 1.13
CA GLU A 68 -5.50 3.71 1.11
C GLU A 68 -6.04 3.45 -0.30
N ALA A 69 -5.56 4.18 -1.31
CA ALA A 69 -5.92 3.96 -2.70
C ALA A 69 -5.60 2.53 -3.15
N LYS A 70 -4.46 1.99 -2.73
CA LYS A 70 -4.09 0.59 -2.99
C LYS A 70 -5.10 -0.38 -2.36
N LYS A 71 -5.44 -0.19 -1.08
CA LYS A 71 -6.41 -1.04 -0.37
C LYS A 71 -7.78 -1.02 -1.05
N LEU A 72 -8.25 0.14 -1.50
CA LEU A 72 -9.51 0.26 -2.22
C LEU A 72 -9.50 -0.54 -3.53
N LYS A 73 -8.42 -0.45 -4.31
CA LYS A 73 -8.26 -1.26 -5.53
C LYS A 73 -8.18 -2.77 -5.25
N GLU A 74 -7.50 -3.17 -4.16
CA GLU A 74 -7.47 -4.58 -3.73
C GLU A 74 -8.87 -5.08 -3.35
N GLN A 75 -9.68 -4.26 -2.67
CA GLN A 75 -11.09 -4.59 -2.38
C GLN A 75 -11.94 -4.71 -3.65
N GLU A 76 -11.69 -3.89 -4.68
CA GLU A 76 -12.36 -4.04 -5.97
C GLU A 76 -12.00 -5.36 -6.65
N ILE A 77 -10.74 -5.79 -6.58
CA ILE A 77 -10.32 -7.10 -7.07
C ILE A 77 -11.07 -8.22 -6.34
N GLU A 78 -11.19 -8.12 -5.02
CA GLU A 78 -11.91 -9.11 -4.21
C GLU A 78 -13.38 -9.19 -4.61
N LYS A 79 -14.04 -8.05 -4.82
CA LYS A 79 -15.43 -8.01 -5.33
C LYS A 79 -15.56 -8.69 -6.69
N ILE A 80 -14.63 -8.43 -7.62
CA ILE A 80 -14.63 -9.10 -8.93
C ILE A 80 -14.42 -10.62 -8.79
N GLU A 81 -13.60 -11.06 -7.84
CA GLU A 81 -13.44 -12.49 -7.56
C GLU A 81 -14.72 -13.13 -7.00
N GLN A 82 -15.44 -12.41 -6.15
CA GLN A 82 -16.75 -12.85 -5.67
C GLN A 82 -17.76 -12.90 -6.82
N GLU A 83 -17.80 -11.90 -7.70
CA GLU A 83 -18.63 -11.90 -8.92
C GLU A 83 -18.30 -13.07 -9.85
N LEU A 84 -17.01 -13.39 -10.03
CA LEU A 84 -16.57 -14.55 -10.80
C LEU A 84 -17.02 -15.88 -10.18
N LYS A 85 -16.99 -15.99 -8.84
CA LYS A 85 -17.50 -17.16 -8.12
C LYS A 85 -19.01 -17.29 -8.29
N GLU A 86 -19.74 -16.19 -8.20
CA GLU A 86 -21.19 -16.17 -8.36
C GLU A 86 -21.60 -16.48 -9.81
N LEU A 87 -20.92 -15.89 -10.79
CA LEU A 87 -21.09 -16.19 -12.21
C LEU A 87 -20.89 -17.68 -12.50
N LYS A 88 -19.94 -18.34 -11.82
CA LYS A 88 -19.71 -19.78 -11.95
C LYS A 88 -20.89 -20.61 -11.45
N LYS A 89 -21.58 -20.19 -10.38
CA LYS A 89 -22.80 -20.86 -9.89
C LYS A 89 -23.97 -20.70 -10.85
N GLN A 90 -24.04 -19.54 -11.51
CA GLN A 90 -25.12 -19.22 -12.45
C GLN A 90 -24.90 -19.81 -13.86
N LYS A 91 -23.78 -20.50 -14.09
CA LYS A 91 -23.37 -20.99 -15.41
C LYS A 91 -24.47 -21.79 -16.13
N ASP A 92 -25.21 -22.61 -15.40
CA ASP A 92 -26.22 -23.51 -15.97
C ASP A 92 -27.55 -22.78 -16.31
N TYR A 93 -27.71 -21.55 -15.83
CA TYR A 93 -28.89 -20.71 -16.07
C TYR A 93 -28.68 -19.70 -17.22
N MET A 94 -27.54 -19.75 -17.92
CA MET A 94 -27.21 -18.81 -18.99
C MET A 94 -26.60 -19.51 -20.20
N SER A 95 -26.64 -18.83 -21.35
CA SER A 95 -26.01 -19.37 -22.56
C SER A 95 -24.48 -19.42 -22.41
N LYS A 96 -23.83 -20.37 -23.10
CA LYS A 96 -22.36 -20.48 -23.12
C LYS A 96 -21.68 -19.20 -23.62
N ALA A 97 -22.29 -18.52 -24.60
CA ALA A 97 -21.79 -17.26 -25.14
C ALA A 97 -21.85 -16.14 -24.09
N GLU A 98 -22.98 -16.01 -23.40
CA GLU A 98 -23.17 -15.03 -22.34
C GLU A 98 -22.21 -15.25 -21.16
N TYR A 99 -22.08 -16.50 -20.70
CA TYR A 99 -21.12 -16.85 -19.64
C TYR A 99 -19.69 -16.48 -20.02
N LYS A 100 -19.26 -16.82 -21.24
CA LYS A 100 -17.91 -16.52 -21.72
C LYS A 100 -17.67 -15.01 -21.79
N SER A 101 -18.64 -14.25 -22.33
CA SER A 101 -18.56 -12.80 -22.42
C SER A 101 -18.44 -12.14 -21.05
N LYS A 102 -19.36 -12.45 -20.11
CA LYS A 102 -19.33 -11.90 -18.74
C LYS A 102 -18.03 -12.24 -18.01
N LYS A 103 -17.58 -13.49 -18.11
CA LYS A 103 -16.32 -13.94 -17.49
C LYS A 103 -15.11 -13.16 -18.02
N GLU A 104 -15.06 -12.94 -19.32
CA GLU A 104 -13.96 -12.20 -19.96
C GLU A 104 -13.96 -10.73 -19.54
N THR A 105 -15.14 -10.09 -19.49
CA THR A 105 -15.26 -8.72 -18.99
C THR A 105 -14.76 -8.58 -17.55
N LEU A 106 -15.13 -9.51 -16.66
CA LEU A 106 -14.68 -9.50 -15.27
C LEU A 106 -13.17 -9.72 -15.16
N LYS A 107 -12.62 -10.65 -15.94
CA LYS A 107 -11.17 -10.86 -16.00
C LYS A 107 -10.42 -9.62 -16.49
N ASN A 108 -10.89 -9.00 -17.56
CA ASN A 108 -10.26 -7.80 -18.11
C ASN A 108 -10.31 -6.62 -17.14
N LYS A 109 -11.43 -6.45 -16.43
CA LYS A 109 -11.54 -5.47 -15.35
C LYS A 109 -10.52 -5.75 -14.24
N LYS A 110 -10.42 -7.00 -13.77
CA LYS A 110 -9.45 -7.41 -12.75
C LYS A 110 -8.01 -7.14 -13.19
N GLU A 111 -7.65 -7.51 -14.42
CA GLU A 111 -6.30 -7.28 -14.96
C GLU A 111 -5.99 -5.79 -15.13
N LYS A 112 -6.98 -4.97 -15.51
CA LYS A 112 -6.80 -3.51 -15.55
C LYS A 112 -6.51 -2.94 -14.16
N ILE A 113 -7.28 -3.33 -13.14
CA ILE A 113 -7.08 -2.84 -11.77
C ILE A 113 -5.71 -3.29 -11.23
N LYS A 114 -5.28 -4.52 -11.53
CA LYS A 114 -3.93 -4.99 -11.16
C LYS A 114 -2.84 -4.13 -11.77
N LYS A 115 -2.93 -3.83 -13.08
CA LYS A 115 -1.97 -2.95 -13.75
C LYS A 115 -1.94 -1.56 -13.12
N GLU A 116 -3.11 -1.00 -12.78
CA GLU A 116 -3.19 0.27 -12.09
C GLU A 116 -2.57 0.22 -10.68
N ILE A 117 -2.61 -0.91 -9.98
CA ILE A 117 -1.89 -1.10 -8.71
C ILE A 117 -0.38 -1.18 -8.96
N GLU A 118 0.06 -1.97 -9.94
CA GLU A 118 1.48 -2.15 -10.30
C GLU A 118 2.13 -0.83 -10.73
N GLU A 119 1.54 -0.09 -11.67
CA GLU A 119 2.01 1.23 -12.09
C GLU A 119 2.09 2.21 -10.91
N TYR A 120 1.17 2.09 -9.95
CA TYR A 120 1.18 2.93 -8.76
C TYR A 120 2.29 2.56 -7.76
N LEU A 121 2.67 1.27 -7.71
CA LEU A 121 3.77 0.74 -6.90
C LEU A 121 5.15 0.98 -7.52
N ASP A 122 5.25 1.06 -8.85
CA ASP A 122 6.52 1.33 -9.54
C ASP A 122 6.90 2.81 -9.49
N ASN A 123 5.91 3.70 -9.36
CA ASN A 123 6.11 5.15 -9.19
C ASN A 123 6.29 5.56 -7.70
N LEU A 124 6.87 4.70 -6.86
CA LEU A 124 6.82 4.75 -5.38
C LEU A 124 8.22 4.68 -4.75
#